data_AF-A0A9P3JN23-F1
#
_entry.id   AF-A0A9P3JN23-F1
#
_cell.length_a   1.000
_cell.length_b   1.000
_cell.length_c   1.000
_cell.angle_alpha   90.00
_cell.angle_beta   90.00
_cell.angle_gamma   90.00
#
_symmetry.space_group_name_H-M   'P 1'
#
loop_
_entity.id
_entity.type
_entity.pdbx_description
1 polymer ?
#
loop_
_entity_poly.entity_id
_entity_poly.type
_entity_poly.pdbx_seq_one_letter_code
_entity_poly.pdbx_strand_id
1 'polypeptide(L)'
;LGSSGRRGEGSGRKKEVQVAKDALVALTESARVFIHYLTSTANDWCRSNKRQTVSAADVLASIEDIQFPEFLPALQSTLQALRDEKSVKRKGKLEKREAAAAVAGGTPAEAAGTPAAKKRKAEKDAGAVDEVE
;
A
#
# COMPACT_ATOMS: atom_id res chain seq x y z
N LEU A 1 -26.48 -31.45 -48.98
CA LEU A 1 -26.07 -32.57 -48.08
C LEU A 1 -24.57 -32.75 -48.22
N GLY A 2 -23.78 -32.38 -47.21
CA GLY A 2 -22.32 -32.45 -47.31
C GLY A 2 -21.61 -31.57 -46.28
N SER A 3 -21.62 -32.04 -45.03
CA SER A 3 -20.55 -31.91 -44.04
C SER A 3 -19.50 -30.81 -44.25
N SER A 4 -19.51 -29.80 -43.38
CA SER A 4 -18.29 -29.11 -42.93
C SER A 4 -18.47 -28.66 -41.48
N GLY A 5 -18.65 -29.65 -40.61
CA GLY A 5 -18.42 -29.48 -39.18
C GLY A 5 -16.93 -29.47 -38.91
N ARG A 6 -16.42 -28.35 -38.39
CA ARG A 6 -15.35 -28.29 -37.37
C ARG A 6 -14.91 -26.85 -37.16
N ARG A 7 -15.31 -26.28 -36.03
CA ARG A 7 -14.33 -25.65 -35.15
C ARG A 7 -14.82 -25.83 -33.73
N GLY A 8 -14.27 -26.83 -33.06
CA GLY A 8 -14.46 -27.02 -31.64
C GLY A 8 -13.99 -25.76 -30.94
N GLU A 9 -14.91 -25.11 -30.25
CA GLU A 9 -14.59 -24.16 -29.19
C GLU A 9 -13.76 -24.95 -28.16
N GLY A 10 -12.47 -24.65 -28.13
CA GLY A 10 -11.57 -25.18 -27.11
C GLY A 10 -12.00 -24.62 -25.77
N SER A 11 -12.96 -25.29 -25.13
CA SER A 11 -13.27 -25.12 -23.72
C SER A 11 -11.98 -25.39 -22.94
N GLY A 12 -11.31 -24.30 -22.56
CA GLY A 12 -10.17 -24.31 -21.67
C GLY A 12 -10.64 -24.82 -20.32
N ARG A 13 -10.74 -26.14 -20.18
CA ARG A 13 -10.96 -26.81 -18.90
C ARG A 13 -9.83 -26.35 -18.00
N LYS A 14 -10.14 -25.45 -17.06
CA LYS A 14 -9.29 -25.22 -15.89
C LYS A 14 -9.08 -26.60 -15.28
N LYS A 15 -7.87 -27.15 -15.44
CA LYS A 15 -7.48 -28.34 -14.70
C LYS A 15 -7.49 -27.93 -13.25
N GLU A 16 -8.42 -28.47 -12.48
CA GLU A 16 -8.42 -28.32 -11.04
C GLU A 16 -7.18 -29.06 -10.52
N VAL A 17 -6.16 -28.28 -10.14
CA VAL A 17 -4.94 -28.81 -9.57
C VAL A 17 -5.26 -29.19 -8.13
N GLN A 18 -5.16 -30.48 -7.81
CA GLN A 18 -5.31 -30.95 -6.44
C GLN A 18 -4.06 -30.56 -5.66
N VAL A 19 -4.22 -29.69 -4.66
CA VAL A 19 -3.14 -29.26 -3.76
C VAL A 19 -3.31 -29.98 -2.43
N ALA A 20 -2.22 -30.55 -1.90
CA ALA A 20 -2.23 -31.18 -0.59
C ALA A 20 -2.54 -30.14 0.51
N LYS A 21 -3.30 -30.53 1.53
CA LYS A 21 -3.68 -29.63 2.64
C LYS A 21 -2.45 -29.09 3.38
N ASP A 22 -1.46 -29.96 3.60
CA ASP A 22 -0.22 -29.58 4.28
C ASP A 22 0.61 -28.58 3.47
N ALA A 23 0.56 -28.65 2.14
CA ALA A 23 1.21 -27.68 1.26
C ALA A 23 0.55 -26.30 1.37
N LEU A 24 -0.78 -26.24 1.51
CA LEU A 24 -1.50 -24.98 1.72
C LEU A 24 -1.15 -24.35 3.07
N VAL A 25 -1.05 -25.17 4.12
CA VAL A 25 -0.63 -24.70 5.46
C VAL A 25 0.80 -24.17 5.38
N ALA A 26 1.72 -24.92 4.79
CA ALA A 26 3.11 -24.49 4.63
C ALA A 26 3.23 -23.19 3.83
N LEU A 27 2.47 -23.03 2.75
CA LEU A 27 2.45 -21.80 1.96
C LEU A 27 1.91 -20.62 2.76
N THR A 28 0.86 -20.83 3.56
CA THR A 28 0.26 -19.78 4.40
C THR A 28 1.25 -19.31 5.48
N GLU A 29 1.92 -20.23 6.14
CA GLU A 29 2.96 -19.91 7.12
C GLU A 29 4.17 -19.23 6.45
N SER A 30 4.57 -19.70 5.26
CA SER A 30 5.63 -19.07 4.47
C SER A 30 5.27 -17.64 4.08
N ALA A 31 4.01 -17.37 3.70
CA ALA A 31 3.54 -16.03 3.38
C ALA A 31 3.62 -15.09 4.59
N ARG A 32 3.32 -15.59 5.80
CA ARG A 32 3.48 -14.82 7.04
C ARG A 32 4.94 -14.45 7.27
N VAL A 33 5.85 -15.41 7.16
CA VAL A 33 7.30 -15.17 7.30
C VAL A 33 7.79 -14.20 6.22
N PHE A 34 7.30 -14.33 4.99
CA PHE A 34 7.62 -13.41 3.89
C PHE A 34 7.20 -11.97 4.20
N ILE A 35 5.99 -11.74 4.72
CA ILE A 35 5.53 -10.40 5.10
C ILE A 35 6.44 -9.80 6.19
N HIS A 36 6.80 -10.58 7.21
CA HIS A 36 7.70 -10.13 8.26
C HIS A 36 9.10 -9.80 7.73
N TYR A 37 9.64 -10.66 6.88
CA TYR A 37 10.94 -10.46 6.26
C TYR A 37 10.96 -9.19 5.41
N LEU A 38 9.99 -9.04 4.49
CA LEU A 38 9.85 -7.85 3.65
C LEU A 38 9.71 -6.57 4.49
N THR A 39 8.96 -6.63 5.59
CA THR A 39 8.79 -5.50 6.50
C THR A 39 10.11 -5.13 7.19
N SER A 40 10.89 -6.12 7.65
CA SER A 40 12.20 -5.89 8.26
C SER A 40 13.15 -5.21 7.26
N THR A 41 13.27 -5.76 6.05
CA THR A 41 14.15 -5.20 5.02
C THR A 41 13.72 -3.79 4.60
N ALA A 42 12.41 -3.54 4.44
CA ALA A 42 11.89 -2.20 4.13
C ALA A 42 12.16 -1.20 5.28
N ASN A 43 12.12 -1.66 6.54
CA ASN A 43 12.50 -0.85 7.68
C ASN A 43 13.99 -0.49 7.63
N ASP A 44 14.86 -1.43 7.24
CA ASP A 44 16.30 -1.17 7.14
C ASP A 44 16.61 -0.13 6.05
N TRP A 45 15.93 -0.19 4.90
CA TRP A 45 15.98 0.87 3.87
C TRP A 45 15.47 2.22 4.38
N CYS A 46 14.35 2.23 5.11
CA CYS A 46 13.78 3.45 5.69
C CYS A 46 14.73 4.10 6.71
N ARG A 47 15.34 3.29 7.60
CA ARG A 47 16.29 3.73 8.62
C ARG A 47 17.60 4.21 8.01
N SER A 48 18.08 3.54 6.96
CA SER A 48 19.26 3.98 6.18
C SER A 48 19.04 5.36 5.57
N ASN A 49 17.81 5.66 5.17
CA ASN A 49 17.39 6.97 4.68
C ASN A 49 17.07 7.99 5.80
N LYS A 50 17.41 7.70 7.07
CA LYS A 50 17.15 8.54 8.25
C LYS A 50 15.68 8.88 8.47
N ARG A 51 14.77 8.03 7.98
CA ARG A 51 13.33 8.18 8.15
C ARG A 51 12.81 7.21 9.21
N GLN A 52 11.71 7.60 9.86
CA GLN A 52 10.98 6.78 10.84
C GLN A 52 9.66 6.24 10.28
N THR A 53 9.32 6.61 9.05
CA THR A 53 8.09 6.21 8.38
C THR A 53 8.45 5.57 7.05
N VAL A 54 8.11 4.29 6.92
CA VAL A 54 8.32 3.51 5.70
C VAL A 54 7.48 4.12 4.58
N SER A 55 8.14 4.38 3.46
CA SER A 55 7.51 4.87 2.23
C SER A 55 7.39 3.74 1.21
N ALA A 56 6.61 3.97 0.16
CA ALA A 56 6.50 3.02 -0.94
C ALA A 56 7.84 2.76 -1.65
N ALA A 57 8.76 3.73 -1.66
CA ALA A 57 10.08 3.54 -2.26
C ALA A 57 10.93 2.55 -1.47
N ASP A 58 10.81 2.51 -0.14
CA ASP A 58 11.56 1.57 0.70
C ASP A 58 11.10 0.13 0.47
N VAL A 59 9.79 -0.07 0.26
CA VAL A 59 9.23 -1.39 -0.07
C VAL A 59 9.63 -1.84 -1.48
N LEU A 60 9.72 -0.92 -2.44
CA LEU A 60 10.18 -1.27 -3.79
C LEU A 60 11.67 -1.63 -3.79
N ALA A 61 12.50 -0.87 -3.07
CA ALA A 61 13.92 -1.16 -2.92
C ALA A 61 14.15 -2.48 -2.17
N SER A 62 13.35 -2.78 -1.13
CA SER A 62 13.48 -4.04 -0.42
C SER A 62 13.14 -5.25 -1.29
N ILE A 63 12.19 -5.14 -2.23
CA ILE A 63 11.86 -6.22 -3.18
C ILE A 63 13.04 -6.60 -4.09
N GLU A 64 13.84 -5.61 -4.51
CA GLU A 64 15.09 -5.84 -5.25
C GLU A 64 16.12 -6.57 -4.38
N ASP A 65 16.25 -6.15 -3.12
CA ASP A 65 17.21 -6.70 -2.16
C ASP A 65 16.88 -8.14 -1.74
N ILE A 66 15.60 -8.46 -1.54
CA ILE A 66 15.14 -9.82 -1.24
C ILE A 66 15.05 -10.74 -2.46
N GLN A 67 15.61 -10.32 -3.61
CA GLN A 67 15.75 -11.11 -4.84
C GLN A 67 14.43 -11.49 -5.53
N PHE A 68 13.39 -10.63 -5.45
CA PHE A 68 12.15 -10.79 -6.20
C PHE A 68 11.88 -9.62 -7.18
N PRO A 69 12.85 -9.22 -8.03
CA PRO A 69 12.70 -8.06 -8.92
C PRO A 69 11.55 -8.21 -9.93
N GLU A 70 11.13 -9.44 -10.25
CA GLU A 70 9.99 -9.74 -11.12
C GLU A 70 8.65 -9.21 -10.59
N PHE A 71 8.56 -8.91 -9.29
CA PHE A 71 7.34 -8.34 -8.69
C PHE A 71 7.24 -6.82 -8.86
N LEU A 72 8.35 -6.13 -9.18
CA LEU A 72 8.36 -4.66 -9.30
C LEU A 72 7.36 -4.11 -10.32
N PRO A 73 7.24 -4.66 -11.56
CA PRO A 73 6.32 -4.11 -12.54
C PRO A 73 4.86 -4.19 -12.08
N ALA A 74 4.50 -5.33 -11.46
CA ALA A 74 3.16 -5.54 -10.92
C ALA A 74 2.88 -4.58 -9.75
N LEU A 75 3.82 -4.46 -8.81
CA LEU A 75 3.70 -3.57 -7.65
C LEU A 75 3.59 -2.10 -8.04
N GLN A 76 4.40 -1.64 -8.99
CA GLN A 76 4.36 -0.25 -9.49
C GLN A 76 3.03 0.05 -10.18
N SER A 77 2.52 -0.87 -10.99
CA SER A 77 1.21 -0.75 -11.63
C SER A 77 0.08 -0.62 -10.59
N THR A 78 0.05 -1.51 -9.59
CA THR A 78 -0.93 -1.43 -8.51
C THR A 78 -0.82 -0.12 -7.71
N LEU A 79 0.40 0.31 -7.41
CA LEU A 79 0.64 1.57 -6.69
C LEU A 79 0.11 2.78 -7.47
N GLN A 80 0.31 2.81 -8.78
CA GLN A 80 -0.21 3.88 -9.63
C GLN A 80 -1.74 3.90 -9.62
N ALA A 81 -2.38 2.74 -9.83
CA ALA A 81 -3.84 2.62 -9.76
C ALA A 81 -4.40 3.10 -8.40
N LEU A 82 -3.74 2.78 -7.29
CA LEU A 82 -4.12 3.25 -5.95
C LEU A 82 -3.98 4.77 -5.78
N ARG A 83 -2.99 5.39 -6.42
CA ARG A 83 -2.83 6.87 -6.38
C ARG A 83 -3.91 7.56 -7.19
N ASP A 84 -4.25 7.01 -8.35
CA ASP A 84 -5.30 7.56 -9.21
C ASP A 84 -6.66 7.47 -8.51
N GLU A 85 -6.98 6.32 -7.92
CA GLU A 85 -8.21 6.13 -7.14
C GLU A 85 -8.30 7.09 -5.94
N LYS A 86 -7.21 7.28 -5.21
CA LYS A 86 -7.15 8.24 -4.09
C LYS A 86 -7.34 9.68 -4.57
N SER A 87 -6.86 10.02 -5.76
CA SER A 87 -6.99 11.35 -6.34
C SER A 87 -8.43 11.63 -6.77
N VAL A 88 -9.10 10.67 -7.40
CA VAL A 88 -10.53 10.75 -7.74
C VAL A 88 -11.40 10.91 -6.48
N LYS A 89 -11.15 10.09 -5.46
CA LYS A 89 -11.87 10.18 -4.17
C LYS A 89 -11.68 11.53 -3.48
N ARG A 90 -10.48 12.10 -3.54
CA ARG A 90 -10.18 13.45 -3.00
C ARG A 90 -10.91 14.54 -3.77
N LYS A 91 -10.92 14.48 -5.11
CA LYS A 91 -11.63 15.43 -5.96
C LYS A 91 -13.15 15.38 -5.72
N GLY A 92 -13.76 14.20 -5.71
CA GLY A 92 -15.20 14.07 -5.43
C GLY A 92 -15.60 14.52 -4.02
N LYS A 93 -14.71 14.39 -3.01
CA LYS A 93 -14.95 14.93 -1.66
C LYS A 93 -14.86 16.46 -1.63
N LEU A 94 -13.96 17.05 -2.42
CA LEU A 94 -13.83 18.50 -2.54
C LEU A 94 -15.06 19.08 -3.26
N GLU A 95 -15.46 18.48 -4.38
CA GLU A 95 -16.66 18.89 -5.13
C GLU A 95 -17.93 18.74 -4.30
N LYS A 96 -18.06 17.69 -3.48
CA LYS A 96 -19.19 17.55 -2.55
C LYS A 96 -19.17 18.59 -1.42
N ARG A 97 -17.99 19.01 -0.96
CA ARG A 97 -17.85 20.11 0.01
C ARG A 97 -18.14 21.47 -0.61
N GLU A 98 -17.72 21.69 -1.84
CA GLU A 98 -17.98 22.93 -2.60
C GLU A 98 -19.45 23.03 -3.00
N ALA A 99 -20.09 21.93 -3.41
CA ALA A 99 -21.54 21.88 -3.65
C ALA A 99 -22.34 22.08 -2.35
N ALA A 100 -21.92 21.50 -1.23
CA ALA A 100 -22.56 21.74 0.07
C ALA A 100 -22.36 23.20 0.57
N ALA A 101 -21.22 23.83 0.24
CA ALA A 101 -20.98 25.24 0.54
C ALA A 101 -21.76 26.18 -0.37
N ALA A 102 -21.98 25.81 -1.65
CA ALA A 102 -22.76 26.60 -2.60
C ALA A 102 -24.27 26.59 -2.31
N VAL A 103 -24.80 25.52 -1.68
CA VAL A 103 -26.21 25.43 -1.27
C VAL A 103 -26.46 26.14 0.08
N ALA A 104 -25.42 26.49 0.84
CA ALA A 104 -25.52 27.17 2.14
C ALA A 104 -25.51 28.72 2.09
N GLY A 105 -25.64 29.32 0.90
CA GLY A 105 -26.00 30.73 0.75
C GLY A 105 -24.85 31.74 0.85
N GLY A 106 -24.84 32.70 -0.08
CA GLY A 106 -23.87 33.79 -0.11
C GLY A 106 -24.22 34.94 0.84
N THR A 107 -23.22 35.46 1.56
CA THR A 107 -22.76 36.86 1.49
C THR A 107 -21.47 37.00 2.34
N PRO A 108 -20.46 37.78 1.90
CA PRO A 108 -19.19 37.92 2.60
C PRO A 108 -19.26 39.09 3.59
N ALA A 109 -18.92 38.84 4.86
CA ALA A 109 -18.65 39.89 5.84
C ALA A 109 -17.48 39.45 6.74
N GLU A 110 -16.31 39.99 6.40
CA GLU A 110 -15.20 40.40 7.27
C GLU A 110 -15.22 39.97 8.75
N ALA A 111 -14.17 39.25 9.19
CA ALA A 111 -13.50 39.49 10.47
C ALA A 111 -12.15 38.77 10.52
N ALA A 112 -11.10 39.56 10.71
CA ALA A 112 -9.74 39.14 11.03
C ALA A 112 -9.68 38.30 12.33
N GLY A 113 -8.69 37.41 12.43
CA GLY A 113 -8.40 36.71 13.69
C GLY A 113 -7.40 35.56 13.59
N THR A 114 -6.10 35.89 13.56
CA THR A 114 -5.01 34.98 13.96
C THR A 114 -5.28 34.46 15.39
N PRO A 115 -4.88 33.21 15.70
CA PRO A 115 -3.81 33.12 16.70
C PRO A 115 -2.73 32.08 16.35
N ALA A 116 -1.50 32.51 16.58
CA ALA A 116 -0.30 31.70 16.64
C ALA A 116 -0.20 30.93 17.97
N ALA A 117 0.52 29.80 17.91
CA ALA A 117 1.44 29.26 18.91
C ALA A 117 0.94 28.76 20.30
N LYS A 118 1.06 27.44 20.53
CA LYS A 118 1.70 26.71 21.68
C LYS A 118 1.27 25.23 21.62
N LYS A 119 2.08 24.21 21.89
CA LYS A 119 3.26 24.10 22.74
C LYS A 119 4.02 22.81 22.38
N ARG A 120 5.33 22.93 22.19
CA ARG A 120 6.31 21.84 22.26
C ARG A 120 6.25 21.15 23.63
N LYS A 121 6.48 19.84 23.68
CA LYS A 121 7.24 19.23 24.78
C LYS A 121 8.19 18.19 24.20
N ALA A 122 9.45 18.55 24.17
CA ALA A 122 10.58 17.65 24.07
C ALA A 122 11.02 17.22 25.48
N GLU A 123 11.80 16.13 25.51
CA GLU A 123 12.62 15.60 26.61
C GLU A 123 11.87 14.92 27.77
N LYS A 124 12.34 13.81 28.36
CA LYS A 124 13.65 13.12 28.43
C LYS A 124 13.37 11.73 29.06
N ASP A 125 14.08 10.62 28.80
CA ASP A 125 15.24 10.11 29.60
C ASP A 125 15.38 8.61 29.22
N ALA A 126 16.48 8.14 28.63
CA ALA A 126 17.72 7.61 29.24
C ALA A 126 17.59 6.25 29.97
N GLY A 127 18.57 5.36 29.71
CA GLY A 127 18.71 3.99 30.24
C GLY A 127 18.71 2.98 29.09
N ALA A 128 19.82 2.52 28.48
CA ALA A 128 21.12 2.08 29.02
C ALA A 128 20.98 1.00 30.11
N VAL A 129 21.74 -0.08 29.94
CA VAL A 129 21.82 -1.41 30.63
C VAL A 129 20.89 -2.49 30.05
N ASP A 130 21.31 -3.73 29.78
CA ASP A 130 22.49 -4.47 30.24
C ASP A 130 22.79 -5.64 29.29
N GLU A 131 24.08 -5.97 29.14
CA GLU A 131 24.55 -7.29 28.73
C GLU A 131 23.97 -8.36 29.67
N VAL A 132 23.52 -9.50 29.14
CA VAL A 132 23.55 -10.75 29.91
C VAL A 132 23.64 -11.94 28.94
N GLU A 133 24.81 -12.57 29.00
CA GLU A 133 25.20 -13.98 28.74
C GLU A 133 24.52 -14.78 27.61
#